data_AF-A0A6L2PWK3-F1
#
_entry.id   AF-A0A6L2PWK3-F1
#
_cell.length_a   1.000
_cell.length_b   1.000
_cell.length_c   1.000
_cell.angle_alpha   90.00
_cell.angle_beta   90.00
_cell.angle_gamma   90.00
#
_symmetry.space_group_name_H-M   'P 1'
#
loop_
_entity.id
_entity.type
_entity.pdbx_description
1 polymer ?
#
loop_
_entity_poly.entity_id
_entity_poly.type
_entity_poly.pdbx_seq_one_letter_code
_entity_poly.pdbx_strand_id
1 'polypeptide(L)'
;MADYFDEMGWEPLGAGQTPNHLLHMARLLRDFGMWEELGHGHKLPPCASKASISNLQEKEITVSGEQCPVCLKEYTVGETVKVMPCKHLFHSSCILPWLERTNSCPVCRHELPTDDEEYEMYKKEKLRAKQREAELETLHNSMFS
;
A
#
# COMPACT_ATOMS: atom_id res chain seq x y z
N MET A 1 -0.18 -3.95 40.31
CA MET A 1 -0.80 -3.48 39.06
C MET A 1 0.27 -2.66 38.38
N ALA A 2 0.90 -3.20 37.33
CA ALA A 2 1.78 -2.38 36.50
C ALA A 2 0.91 -1.30 35.86
N ASP A 3 1.39 -0.07 35.84
CA ASP A 3 0.65 1.02 35.23
C ASP A 3 0.66 0.79 33.71
N TYR A 4 -0.43 1.10 33.01
CA TYR A 4 -0.60 0.84 31.57
C TYR A 4 0.58 1.35 30.71
N PHE A 5 1.31 2.34 31.21
CA PHE A 5 2.50 2.91 30.59
C PHE A 5 3.74 2.00 30.65
N ASP A 6 3.90 1.18 31.68
CA ASP A 6 5.06 0.28 31.83
C ASP A 6 4.95 -0.92 30.87
N GLU A 7 3.74 -1.40 30.57
CA GLU A 7 3.50 -2.54 29.66
C GLU A 7 3.84 -2.23 28.19
N MET A 8 3.85 -0.95 27.82
CA MET A 8 4.14 -0.50 26.45
C MET A 8 5.61 -0.11 26.24
N GLY A 9 6.47 -0.27 27.26
CA GLY A 9 7.92 0.00 27.17
C GLY A 9 8.28 1.47 27.01
N TRP A 10 7.49 2.37 27.59
CA TRP A 10 7.79 3.81 27.55
C TRP A 10 8.72 4.19 28.72
N GLU A 11 9.98 4.49 28.42
CA GLU A 11 10.92 4.98 29.43
C GLU A 11 10.73 6.50 29.64
N PRO A 12 10.48 6.96 30.89
CA PRO A 12 10.41 8.38 31.18
C PRO A 12 11.78 9.05 30.97
N LEU A 13 11.75 10.30 30.51
CA LEU A 13 12.97 11.10 30.29
C LEU A 13 13.78 11.20 31.58
N GLY A 14 15.08 10.91 31.50
CA GLY A 14 16.00 11.05 32.63
C GLY A 14 16.17 12.51 33.06
N ALA A 15 16.66 12.73 34.29
CA ALA A 15 16.90 14.08 34.81
C ALA A 15 17.84 14.88 33.88
N GLY A 16 17.33 15.96 33.29
CA GLY A 16 18.07 16.85 32.39
C GLY A 16 17.93 16.54 30.89
N GLN A 17 17.20 15.49 30.50
CA GLN A 17 16.85 15.28 29.09
C GLN A 17 15.65 16.16 28.71
N THR A 18 15.78 16.87 27.59
CA THR A 18 14.65 17.57 26.99
C THR A 18 13.85 16.62 26.09
N PRO A 19 12.53 16.80 25.97
CA PRO A 19 11.74 16.03 25.04
C PRO A 19 12.27 16.17 23.62
N ASN A 20 12.20 15.10 22.83
CA ASN A 20 12.68 15.13 21.45
C ASN A 20 11.83 16.13 20.65
N HIS A 21 12.38 17.32 20.43
CA HIS A 21 11.68 18.42 19.78
C HIS A 21 11.23 18.06 18.37
N LEU A 22 11.93 17.15 17.67
CA LEU A 22 11.51 16.65 16.36
C LEU A 22 10.25 15.81 16.46
N LEU A 23 10.08 14.99 17.51
CA LEU A 23 8.85 14.23 17.74
C LEU A 23 7.68 15.14 18.13
N HIS A 24 7.93 16.17 18.93
CA HIS A 24 6.92 17.18 19.26
C HIS A 24 6.51 17.99 18.04
N MET A 25 7.47 18.39 17.19
CA MET A 25 7.20 19.03 15.91
C MET A 25 6.42 18.11 14.98
N ALA A 26 6.78 16.82 14.89
CA ALA A 26 6.03 15.86 14.07
C ALA A 26 4.59 15.67 14.58
N ARG A 27 4.36 15.65 15.89
CA ARG A 27 3.00 15.66 16.47
C ARG A 27 2.25 16.94 16.12
N LEU A 28 2.87 18.11 16.34
CA LEU A 28 2.26 19.40 15.99
C LEU A 28 1.90 19.49 14.51
N LEU A 29 2.80 19.09 13.61
CA LEU A 29 2.55 19.09 12.16
C LEU A 29 1.40 18.16 11.75
N ARG A 30 1.27 17.00 12.42
CA ARG A 30 0.16 16.06 12.22
C ARG A 30 -1.15 16.60 12.81
N ASP A 31 -1.12 17.12 14.02
CA ASP A 31 -2.30 17.53 14.80
C ASP A 31 -2.88 18.86 14.29
N PHE A 32 -2.04 19.76 13.75
CA PHE A 32 -2.46 21.02 13.14
C PHE A 32 -2.72 20.91 11.62
N GLY A 33 -2.69 19.70 11.03
CA GLY A 33 -2.96 19.50 9.60
C GLY A 33 -1.94 20.11 8.65
N MET A 34 -0.87 20.73 9.15
CA MET A 34 0.20 21.35 8.34
C MET A 34 0.99 20.37 7.49
N TRP A 35 0.86 19.06 7.76
CA TRP A 35 1.35 18.01 6.87
C TRP A 35 0.67 18.05 5.48
N GLU A 36 -0.58 18.51 5.42
CA GLU A 36 -1.38 18.62 4.20
C GLU A 36 -0.92 19.80 3.32
N GLU A 37 -0.50 20.92 3.93
CA GLU A 37 0.05 22.10 3.23
C GLU A 37 1.46 21.90 2.65
N LEU A 38 2.26 20.98 3.23
CA LEU A 38 3.59 20.65 2.69
C LEU A 38 3.53 19.79 1.41
N GLY A 39 2.34 19.56 0.83
CA GLY A 39 2.16 18.86 -0.45
C GLY A 39 2.47 17.36 -0.40
N HIS A 40 2.75 16.82 0.79
CA HIS A 40 2.99 15.40 1.05
C HIS A 40 1.75 14.74 1.68
N GLY A 41 0.57 15.15 1.24
CA GLY A 41 -0.62 14.35 1.48
C GLY A 41 -0.31 12.97 0.92
N HIS A 42 -0.30 11.94 1.78
CA HIS A 42 -0.36 10.56 1.33
C HIS A 42 -1.70 10.42 0.62
N LYS A 43 -1.77 10.81 -0.66
CA LYS A 43 -2.93 10.58 -1.51
C LYS A 43 -3.12 9.07 -1.46
N LEU A 44 -4.13 8.65 -0.70
CA LEU A 44 -4.47 7.26 -0.62
C LEU A 44 -4.76 6.80 -2.05
N PRO A 45 -4.28 5.62 -2.45
CA PRO A 45 -4.60 5.09 -3.76
C PRO A 45 -6.12 5.15 -3.97
N PRO A 46 -6.61 5.74 -5.08
CA PRO A 46 -8.03 5.79 -5.36
C PRO A 46 -8.59 4.38 -5.57
N CYS A 47 -9.90 4.28 -5.68
CA CYS A 47 -10.56 3.04 -6.04
C CYS A 47 -10.08 2.54 -7.41
N ALA A 48 -10.08 1.22 -7.59
CA ALA A 48 -9.84 0.65 -8.91
C ALA A 48 -10.98 1.05 -9.86
N SER A 49 -10.64 1.23 -11.15
CA SER A 49 -11.65 1.48 -12.18
C SER A 49 -12.65 0.31 -12.21
N LYS A 50 -13.94 0.62 -12.35
CA LYS A 50 -15.00 -0.41 -12.36
C LYS A 50 -14.75 -1.46 -13.45
N ALA A 51 -14.23 -1.03 -14.59
CA ALA A 51 -13.85 -1.88 -15.70
C ALA A 51 -12.69 -2.84 -15.35
N SER A 52 -11.70 -2.38 -14.57
CA SER A 52 -10.60 -3.24 -14.13
C SER A 52 -11.08 -4.30 -13.14
N ILE A 53 -12.05 -3.98 -12.28
CA ILE A 53 -12.64 -4.93 -11.34
C ILE A 53 -13.44 -6.02 -12.07
N SER A 54 -14.26 -5.63 -13.06
CA SER A 54 -15.06 -6.59 -13.84
C SER A 54 -14.22 -7.52 -14.71
N ASN A 55 -13.10 -7.03 -15.23
CA ASN A 55 -12.21 -7.78 -16.13
C ASN A 55 -11.20 -8.69 -15.39
N LEU A 56 -11.27 -8.81 -14.07
CA LEU A 56 -10.42 -9.73 -13.33
C LEU A 56 -10.66 -11.18 -13.75
N GLN A 57 -9.57 -11.89 -14.02
CA GLN A 57 -9.60 -13.30 -14.41
C GLN A 57 -10.24 -14.14 -13.30
N GLU A 58 -11.11 -15.05 -13.68
CA GLU A 58 -11.68 -16.06 -12.80
C GLU A 58 -10.99 -17.39 -13.05
N LYS A 59 -10.67 -18.11 -11.98
CA LYS A 59 -10.08 -19.44 -12.02
C LYS A 59 -10.85 -20.35 -11.07
N GLU A 60 -11.11 -21.57 -11.51
CA GLU A 60 -11.63 -22.62 -10.63
C GLU A 60 -10.48 -23.33 -9.92
N ILE A 61 -10.67 -23.62 -8.63
CA ILE A 61 -9.65 -24.28 -7.83
C ILE A 61 -9.70 -25.79 -8.05
N THR A 62 -8.59 -26.31 -8.56
CA THR A 62 -8.41 -27.74 -8.87
C THR A 62 -7.72 -28.52 -7.75
N VAL A 63 -7.03 -27.84 -6.83
CA VAL A 63 -6.25 -28.45 -5.75
C VAL A 63 -6.60 -27.78 -4.42
N SER A 64 -6.98 -28.57 -3.43
CA SER A 64 -7.20 -28.10 -2.05
C SER A 64 -5.85 -27.90 -1.34
N GLY A 65 -5.61 -26.71 -0.80
CA GLY A 65 -4.39 -26.40 -0.04
C GLY A 65 -3.96 -24.93 -0.09
N GLU A 66 -4.51 -24.14 -1.01
CA GLU A 66 -4.31 -22.69 -1.03
C GLU A 66 -5.35 -22.00 -0.11
N GLN A 67 -4.96 -20.88 0.49
CA GLN A 67 -5.79 -20.09 1.41
C GLN A 67 -5.92 -18.65 0.92
N CYS A 68 -7.06 -18.02 1.19
CA CYS A 68 -7.25 -16.61 0.90
C CYS A 68 -6.56 -15.74 1.94
N PRO A 69 -5.62 -14.86 1.56
CA PRO A 69 -4.87 -14.04 2.51
C PRO A 69 -5.71 -12.95 3.20
N VAL A 70 -6.94 -12.69 2.71
CA VAL A 70 -7.85 -11.69 3.28
C VAL A 70 -8.71 -12.28 4.40
N CYS A 71 -9.33 -13.43 4.17
CA CYS A 71 -10.20 -14.07 5.17
C CYS A 71 -9.55 -15.24 5.90
N LEU A 72 -8.33 -15.64 5.50
CA LEU A 72 -7.54 -16.74 6.05
C LEU A 72 -8.24 -18.11 5.99
N LYS A 73 -9.18 -18.27 5.06
CA LYS A 73 -9.90 -19.54 4.82
C LYS A 73 -9.31 -20.30 3.64
N GLU A 74 -9.32 -21.62 3.75
CA GLU A 74 -8.97 -22.53 2.66
C GLU A 74 -10.01 -22.46 1.54
N TYR A 75 -9.52 -22.60 0.31
CA TYR A 75 -10.38 -22.68 -0.84
C TYR A 75 -10.97 -24.08 -1.01
N THR A 76 -12.23 -24.12 -1.45
CA THR A 76 -12.89 -25.39 -1.79
C THR A 76 -12.64 -25.77 -3.25
N VAL A 77 -12.55 -27.07 -3.53
CA VAL A 77 -12.36 -27.57 -4.91
C VAL A 77 -13.61 -27.26 -5.72
N GLY A 78 -13.45 -26.62 -6.88
CA GLY A 78 -14.55 -26.12 -7.70
C GLY A 78 -15.03 -24.71 -7.32
N GLU A 79 -14.40 -24.06 -6.33
CA GLU A 79 -14.70 -22.66 -6.00
C GLU A 79 -14.13 -21.70 -7.04
N THR A 80 -14.91 -20.68 -7.40
CA THR A 80 -14.50 -19.61 -8.31
C THR A 80 -13.75 -18.53 -7.56
N VAL A 81 -12.45 -18.39 -7.86
CA VAL A 81 -11.59 -17.35 -7.29
C VAL A 81 -11.19 -16.33 -8.34
N LYS A 82 -10.97 -15.10 -7.88
CA LYS A 82 -10.49 -13.99 -8.68
C LYS A 82 -8.97 -13.95 -8.63
N VAL A 83 -8.36 -13.85 -9.80
CA VAL A 83 -6.92 -13.75 -9.98
C VAL A 83 -6.56 -12.30 -10.33
N MET A 84 -5.71 -11.71 -9.51
CA MET A 84 -5.12 -10.40 -9.80
C MET A 84 -4.07 -10.51 -10.92
N PRO A 85 -3.76 -9.44 -11.68
CA PRO A 85 -2.72 -9.47 -12.71
C PRO A 85 -1.31 -9.77 -12.16
N CYS A 86 -1.11 -9.57 -10.86
CA CYS A 86 0.09 -10.01 -10.13
C CYS A 86 0.09 -11.48 -9.71
N LYS A 87 -0.89 -12.28 -10.16
CA LYS A 87 -1.08 -13.73 -9.91
C LYS A 87 -1.49 -14.13 -8.49
N HIS A 88 -1.88 -13.17 -7.65
CA HIS A 88 -2.45 -13.48 -6.33
C HIS A 88 -3.94 -13.84 -6.45
N LEU A 89 -4.36 -14.81 -5.64
CA LEU A 89 -5.70 -15.41 -5.66
C LEU A 89 -6.52 -14.95 -4.46
N PHE A 90 -7.79 -14.65 -4.68
CA PHE A 90 -8.72 -14.20 -3.65
C PHE A 90 -10.15 -14.70 -3.93
N HIS A 91 -10.95 -14.87 -2.88
CA HIS A 91 -12.39 -15.03 -3.06
C HIS A 91 -12.99 -13.76 -3.69
N SER A 92 -13.97 -13.92 -4.56
CA SER A 92 -14.74 -12.83 -5.17
C SER A 92 -15.33 -11.90 -4.09
N SER A 93 -15.88 -12.47 -3.01
CA SER A 93 -16.43 -11.71 -1.88
C SER A 93 -15.39 -10.93 -1.07
N CYS A 94 -14.12 -11.33 -1.12
CA CYS A 94 -13.04 -10.70 -0.36
C CYS A 94 -12.35 -9.58 -1.15
N ILE A 95 -12.12 -9.79 -2.45
CA ILE A 95 -11.35 -8.83 -3.27
C ILE A 95 -12.19 -7.67 -3.78
N LEU A 96 -13.48 -7.88 -4.06
CA LEU A 96 -14.34 -6.81 -4.61
C LEU A 96 -14.47 -5.62 -3.64
N PRO A 97 -14.82 -5.80 -2.35
CA PRO A 97 -14.93 -4.67 -1.41
C PRO A 97 -13.58 -3.99 -1.15
N TRP A 98 -12.48 -4.72 -1.33
CA TRP A 98 -11.13 -4.16 -1.20
C TRP A 98 -10.80 -3.23 -2.38
N LEU A 99 -11.11 -3.67 -3.61
CA LEU A 99 -10.86 -2.90 -4.83
C LEU A 99 -11.75 -1.68 -5.00
N GLU A 100 -12.94 -1.70 -4.40
CA GLU A 100 -13.82 -0.54 -4.27
C GLU A 100 -13.22 0.57 -3.41
N ARG A 101 -12.32 0.23 -2.47
CA ARG A 101 -11.69 1.19 -1.55
C ARG A 101 -10.29 1.59 -1.98
N THR A 102 -9.54 0.66 -2.57
CA THR A 102 -8.14 0.88 -2.97
C THR A 102 -7.84 0.16 -4.28
N ASN A 103 -6.97 0.70 -5.13
CA ASN A 103 -6.59 0.04 -6.38
C ASN A 103 -5.46 -1.00 -6.24
N SER A 104 -5.05 -1.36 -5.02
CA SER A 104 -3.81 -2.13 -4.79
C SER A 104 -4.07 -3.57 -4.34
N CYS A 105 -3.19 -4.49 -4.75
CA CYS A 105 -3.23 -5.88 -4.27
C CYS A 105 -2.84 -5.96 -2.77
N PRO A 106 -3.63 -6.65 -1.92
CA PRO A 106 -3.33 -6.79 -0.48
C PRO A 106 -1.96 -7.44 -0.18
N VAL A 107 -1.43 -8.25 -1.09
CA VAL A 107 -0.20 -9.03 -0.87
C VAL A 107 1.04 -8.29 -1.36
N CYS A 108 1.05 -7.85 -2.62
CA CYS A 108 2.24 -7.26 -3.25
C CYS A 108 2.12 -5.77 -3.58
N ARG A 109 1.00 -5.12 -3.23
CA ARG A 109 0.71 -3.70 -3.53
C ARG A 109 0.74 -3.34 -5.01
N HIS A 110 0.63 -4.33 -5.91
CA HIS A 110 0.46 -4.06 -7.34
C HIS A 110 -0.82 -3.28 -7.59
N GLU A 111 -0.70 -2.13 -8.25
CA GLU A 111 -1.79 -1.20 -8.49
C GLU A 111 -2.50 -1.44 -9.81
N LEU A 112 -3.83 -1.48 -9.77
CA LEU A 112 -4.71 -1.49 -10.93
C LEU A 112 -4.95 -0.07 -11.47
N PRO A 113 -5.35 0.07 -12.74
CA PRO A 113 -5.77 1.34 -13.31
C PRO A 113 -7.00 1.92 -12.59
N THR A 114 -7.01 3.24 -12.40
CA THR A 114 -8.11 3.97 -11.74
C THR A 114 -8.86 4.87 -12.73
N ASP A 115 -10.10 5.25 -12.39
CA ASP A 115 -10.89 6.20 -13.19
C ASP A 115 -10.50 7.67 -12.92
N ASP A 116 -9.62 7.92 -11.93
CA ASP A 116 -9.10 9.24 -11.58
C ASP A 116 -7.94 9.64 -12.51
N GLU A 117 -8.18 10.61 -13.38
CA GLU A 117 -7.19 11.10 -14.36
C GLU A 117 -5.99 11.76 -13.69
N GLU A 118 -6.20 12.52 -12.61
CA GLU A 118 -5.12 13.21 -11.90
C GLU A 118 -4.17 12.21 -11.25
N TYR A 119 -4.71 11.15 -10.64
CA TYR A 119 -3.91 10.08 -10.04
C TYR A 119 -3.09 9.33 -11.09
N GLU A 120 -3.69 8.98 -12.23
CA GLU A 120 -3.00 8.30 -13.32
C GLU A 120 -1.90 9.18 -13.95
N MET A 121 -2.12 10.48 -14.06
CA MET A 121 -1.09 11.44 -14.47
C MET A 121 0.08 11.47 -13.48
N TYR A 122 -0.22 11.66 -12.18
CA TYR A 122 0.79 11.65 -11.12
C TYR A 122 1.62 10.35 -11.13
N LYS A 123 0.96 9.20 -11.28
CA LYS A 123 1.61 7.88 -11.38
C LYS A 123 2.57 7.80 -12.57
N LYS A 124 2.16 8.27 -13.75
CA LYS A 124 3.01 8.32 -14.96
C LYS A 124 4.21 9.24 -14.77
N GLU A 125 4.02 10.41 -14.18
CA GLU A 125 5.12 11.35 -13.89
C GLU A 125 6.15 10.75 -12.93
N LYS A 126 5.68 10.12 -11.85
CA LYS A 126 6.54 9.43 -10.88
C LYS A 126 7.32 8.28 -11.52
N LEU A 127 6.68 7.50 -12.41
CA LEU A 127 7.36 6.42 -13.13
C LEU A 127 8.44 6.96 -14.07
N ARG A 128 8.14 8.02 -14.82
CA ARG A 128 9.12 8.69 -15.70
C ARG A 128 10.30 9.26 -14.89
N ALA A 129 10.05 9.82 -13.71
CA ALA A 129 11.11 10.31 -12.84
C ALA A 129 12.04 9.20 -12.37
N LYS A 130 11.48 8.06 -11.92
CA LYS A 130 12.27 6.87 -11.56
C LYS A 130 13.09 6.32 -12.74
N GLN A 131 12.51 6.33 -13.94
CA GLN A 131 13.22 5.88 -15.13
C GLN A 131 14.41 6.79 -15.43
N ARG A 132 14.24 8.12 -15.38
CA ARG A 132 15.35 9.08 -15.55
C ARG A 132 16.45 8.86 -14.52
N GLU A 133 16.09 8.59 -13.27
CA GLU A 133 17.05 8.30 -12.20
C GLU A 133 17.83 7.01 -12.50
N ALA A 134 17.15 5.93 -12.90
CA ALA A 134 17.81 4.68 -13.28
C ALA A 134 18.71 4.83 -14.52
N GLU A 135 18.30 5.64 -15.50
CA GLU A 135 19.13 5.97 -16.66
C GLU A 135 20.39 6.76 -16.26
N LEU A 136 20.25 7.75 -15.37
CA LEU A 136 21.39 8.50 -14.82
C LEU A 136 22.33 7.59 -14.03
N GLU A 137 21.81 6.68 -13.22
CA GLU A 137 22.60 5.70 -12.48
C GLU A 137 23.33 4.74 -13.42
N THR A 138 22.67 4.29 -14.48
CA THR A 138 23.29 3.44 -15.52
C THR A 138 24.43 4.18 -16.22
N LEU A 139 24.24 5.46 -16.55
CA LEU A 139 25.29 6.30 -17.13
C LEU A 139 26.45 6.51 -16.15
N HIS A 140 26.16 6.76 -14.87
CA HIS A 140 27.17 6.90 -13.83
C HIS A 140 28.02 5.62 -13.71
N ASN A 141 27.38 4.44 -13.65
CA ASN A 141 28.09 3.17 -13.54
C ASN A 141 28.93 2.84 -14.78
N SER A 142 28.47 3.22 -15.97
CA SER A 142 29.22 3.07 -17.23
C SER A 142 30.45 4.00 -17.30
N MET A 143 30.36 5.21 -16.73
CA MET A 143 31.45 6.19 -16.74
C MET A 143 32.62 5.82 -15.82
N PHE A 144 32.38 4.97 -14.82
CA PHE A 144 33.38 4.55 -13.82
C PHE A 144 33.79 3.06 -13.93
N SER A 145 33.43 2.39 -15.03
CA SER A 145 33.91 1.05 -15.40
C SER A 145 34.97 1.09 -16.48
#